data_AF-X1RIS8-F1
#
_entry.id   AF-X1RIS8-F1
#
_cell.length_a   1.000
_cell.length_b   1.000
_cell.length_c   1.000
_cell.angle_alpha   90.00
_cell.angle_beta   90.00
_cell.angle_gamma   90.00
#
_symmetry.space_group_name_H-M   'P 1'
#
loop_
_entity.id
_entity.type
_entity.pdbx_description
1 polymer ?
#
loop_
_entity_poly.entity_id
_entity_poly.type
_entity_poly.pdbx_seq_one_letter_code
_entity_poly.pdbx_strand_id
1 'polypeptide(L)'
;QINLFKDIIPIVKLHHENYDGTGYPDGLREEKIPLASRIIAVVEDYTKIIYNKPIESHSENEKALNKLFSLAGTKYDPKVINALKEIIKI
;
A
#
# COMPACT_ATOMS: atom_id res chain seq x y z
N GLN A 1 21.47 2.00 24.19
CA GLN A 1 20.27 1.60 23.43
C GLN A 1 20.26 2.42 22.14
N ILE A 2 20.22 1.78 20.96
CA ILE A 2 20.32 2.49 19.67
C ILE A 2 18.96 3.17 19.39
N ASN A 3 18.90 4.48 19.62
CA ASN A 3 17.68 5.30 19.51
C ASN A 3 17.44 5.83 18.08
N LEU A 4 18.30 5.42 17.12
CA LEU A 4 18.33 5.97 15.76
C LEU A 4 17.04 5.70 14.95
N PHE A 5 16.36 4.58 15.23
CA PHE A 5 15.22 4.11 14.42
C PHE A 5 13.88 4.23 15.14
N LYS A 6 13.80 4.97 16.25
CA LYS A 6 12.59 5.02 17.08
C LYS A 6 11.34 5.41 16.28
N ASP A 7 11.50 6.30 15.29
CA ASP A 7 10.39 6.78 14.46
C ASP A 7 10.12 5.86 13.25
N ILE A 8 11.09 5.04 12.85
CA ILE A 8 10.97 4.13 11.70
C ILE A 8 10.38 2.78 12.10
N ILE A 9 10.66 2.31 13.33
CA ILE A 9 10.16 1.03 13.82
C ILE A 9 8.63 0.91 13.69
N PRO A 10 7.81 1.89 14.11
CA PRO A 10 6.36 1.80 13.95
C PRO A 10 5.95 1.75 12.48
N ILE A 11 6.66 2.47 11.60
CA ILE A 11 6.35 2.52 10.17
C ILE A 11 6.47 1.14 9.56
N VAL A 12 7.61 0.47 9.81
CA VAL A 12 7.89 -0.89 9.32
C VAL A 12 7.03 -1.92 10.03
N LYS A 13 6.74 -1.78 11.32
CA LYS A 13 5.87 -2.72 12.03
C LYS A 13 4.45 -2.73 11.45
N LEU A 14 3.92 -1.56 11.11
CA LEU A 14 2.49 -1.35 10.84
C LEU A 14 2.13 -1.26 9.36
N HIS A 15 3.06 -1.44 8.41
CA HIS A 15 2.76 -1.38 6.97
C HIS A 15 1.93 -2.56 6.44
N HIS A 16 1.72 -3.62 7.25
CA HIS A 16 0.81 -4.71 6.93
C HIS A 16 -0.60 -4.54 7.52
N GLU A 17 -0.86 -3.40 8.17
CA GLU A 17 -2.22 -3.03 8.56
C GLU A 17 -3.05 -2.69 7.32
N ASN A 18 -4.29 -3.19 7.28
CA ASN A 18 -5.26 -2.83 6.25
C ASN A 18 -6.06 -1.63 6.75
N TYR A 19 -6.43 -0.72 5.85
CA TYR A 19 -7.19 0.48 6.20
C TYR A 19 -8.50 0.19 6.96
N ASP A 20 -9.16 -0.93 6.65
CA ASP A 20 -10.37 -1.43 7.31
C ASP A 20 -10.13 -2.24 8.60
N GLY A 21 -8.90 -2.34 9.09
CA GLY A 21 -8.54 -3.06 10.32
C GLY A 21 -8.53 -4.57 10.23
N THR A 22 -8.64 -5.15 9.03
CA THR A 22 -8.47 -6.61 8.84
C THR A 22 -7.00 -7.04 8.75
N GLY A 23 -6.07 -6.08 8.81
CA GLY A 23 -4.64 -6.34 8.77
C GLY A 23 -4.05 -6.65 10.15
N TYR A 24 -2.72 -6.60 10.22
CA TYR A 24 -1.95 -7.01 11.39
C TYR A 24 -0.70 -6.12 11.52
N PRO A 25 -0.03 -6.08 12.69
CA PRO A 25 -0.20 -6.93 13.89
C PRO A 25 -1.23 -6.43 14.91
N ASP A 26 -1.59 -5.16 14.90
CA ASP A 26 -2.34 -4.50 15.95
C ASP A 26 -3.82 -4.27 15.57
N GLY A 27 -4.20 -4.53 14.31
CA GLY A 27 -5.59 -4.42 13.82
C GLY A 27 -6.06 -2.97 13.75
N LEU A 28 -5.15 -2.06 13.39
CA LEU A 28 -5.41 -0.63 13.35
C LEU A 28 -6.30 -0.28 12.16
N ARG A 29 -7.15 0.74 12.35
CA ARG A 29 -8.09 1.24 11.32
C ARG A 29 -7.74 2.66 10.92
N GLU A 30 -7.91 2.95 9.65
CA GLU A 30 -7.92 4.32 9.10
C GLU A 30 -6.67 5.13 9.49
N GLU A 31 -6.84 6.34 10.02
CA GLU A 31 -5.72 7.22 10.40
C GLU A 31 -5.00 6.80 11.68
N LYS A 32 -5.43 5.73 12.36
CA LYS A 32 -4.62 5.12 13.44
C LYS A 32 -3.37 4.46 12.88
N ILE A 33 -3.37 4.10 11.60
CA ILE A 33 -2.20 3.60 10.89
C ILE A 33 -1.33 4.81 10.48
N PRO A 34 -0.03 4.85 10.83
CA PRO A 34 0.85 5.93 10.42
C PRO A 34 0.79 6.17 8.91
N LEU A 35 0.80 7.44 8.49
CA LEU A 35 0.71 7.79 7.06
C LEU A 35 1.80 7.09 6.24
N ALA A 36 3.04 7.05 6.74
CA ALA A 36 4.14 6.38 6.07
C ALA A 36 3.89 4.87 5.89
N SER A 37 3.27 4.19 6.86
CA SER A 37 2.87 2.78 6.73
C SER A 37 1.82 2.59 5.64
N ARG A 38 0.80 3.48 5.59
CA ARG A 38 -0.23 3.47 4.55
C ARG A 38 0.36 3.68 3.14
N ILE A 39 1.38 4.54 3.02
CA ILE A 39 2.12 4.76 1.77
C ILE A 39 2.91 3.50 1.37
N ILE A 40 3.68 2.92 2.30
CA ILE A 40 4.48 1.72 2.03
C ILE A 40 3.59 0.56 1.57
N ALA A 41 2.44 0.35 2.22
CA ALA A 41 1.49 -0.71 1.87
C ALA A 41 1.06 -0.65 0.39
N VAL A 42 0.75 0.55 -0.11
CA VAL A 42 0.38 0.76 -1.52
C VAL A 42 1.56 0.50 -2.45
N VAL A 43 2.74 1.03 -2.12
CA VAL A 43 3.96 0.89 -2.94
C VAL A 43 4.42 -0.56 -3.02
N GLU A 44 4.31 -1.32 -1.93
CA GLU A 44 4.73 -2.72 -1.87
C GLU A 44 3.98 -3.59 -2.90
N ASP A 45 2.67 -3.43 -3.01
CA ASP A 45 1.88 -4.21 -3.97
C ASP A 45 1.94 -3.64 -5.40
N TYR A 46 2.05 -2.32 -5.55
CA TYR A 46 2.31 -1.72 -6.86
C TYR A 46 3.64 -2.20 -7.47
N THR A 47 4.72 -2.22 -6.68
CA THR A 47 6.04 -2.68 -7.15
C THR A 47 6.02 -4.16 -7.54
N LYS A 48 5.28 -5.02 -6.82
CA LYS A 48 5.06 -6.41 -7.24
C LYS A 48 4.39 -6.48 -8.62
N ILE A 49 3.42 -5.62 -8.91
CA ILE A 49 2.78 -5.59 -10.24
C ILE A 49 3.77 -5.17 -11.33
N ILE A 50 4.58 -4.14 -11.08
CA ILE A 50 5.53 -3.61 -12.07
C ILE A 50 6.73 -4.54 -12.32
N TYR A 51 7.23 -5.23 -11.29
CA TYR A 51 8.48 -5.99 -11.38
C TYR A 51 8.32 -7.53 -11.51
N ASN A 52 7.21 -8.15 -11.11
CA ASN A 52 7.09 -9.62 -11.11
C ASN A 52 6.49 -10.25 -12.38
N LYS A 53 6.20 -9.50 -13.45
CA LYS A 53 5.66 -10.10 -14.68
C LYS A 53 6.61 -9.99 -15.88
N PRO A 54 7.04 -11.13 -16.47
CA PRO A 54 7.43 -11.14 -17.87
C PRO A 54 6.26 -10.56 -18.68
N ILE A 55 6.54 -9.55 -19.47
CA ILE A 55 5.54 -8.74 -20.18
C ILE A 55 4.88 -9.63 -21.24
N GLU A 56 3.70 -10.20 -20.97
CA GLU A 56 2.93 -10.90 -22.00
C GLU A 56 1.77 -10.07 -22.58
N SER A 57 1.27 -9.02 -21.90
CA SER A 57 0.53 -7.95 -22.59
C SER A 57 0.30 -6.72 -21.72
N HIS A 58 0.20 -5.54 -22.34
CA HIS A 58 -0.26 -4.30 -21.71
C HIS A 58 -1.57 -4.47 -20.93
N SER A 59 -2.47 -5.34 -21.41
CA SER A 59 -3.79 -5.57 -20.81
C SER A 59 -3.73 -6.23 -19.43
N GLU A 60 -2.67 -7.00 -19.14
CA GLU A 60 -2.55 -7.68 -17.85
C GLU A 60 -2.15 -6.73 -16.73
N ASN A 61 -1.31 -5.73 -17.05
CA ASN A 61 -0.93 -4.69 -16.10
C ASN A 61 -2.13 -3.81 -15.79
N GLU A 62 -2.93 -3.44 -16.79
CA GLU A 62 -4.15 -2.66 -16.59
C GLU A 62 -5.14 -3.39 -15.66
N LYS A 63 -5.38 -4.70 -15.89
CA LYS A 63 -6.23 -5.52 -15.00
C LYS A 63 -5.68 -5.58 -13.57
N ALA A 64 -4.37 -5.75 -13.41
CA ALA A 64 -3.74 -5.80 -12.09
C ALA A 64 -3.85 -4.45 -11.36
N LEU A 65 -3.66 -3.34 -12.07
CA LEU A 65 -3.80 -1.99 -11.53
C LEU A 65 -5.25 -1.68 -11.18
N ASN A 66 -6.22 -2.04 -12.02
CA ASN A 66 -7.64 -1.92 -11.71
C ASN A 66 -8.03 -2.70 -10.45
N LYS A 67 -7.50 -3.93 -10.28
CA LYS A 67 -7.67 -4.70 -9.06
C LYS A 67 -7.03 -3.99 -7.87
N LEU A 68 -5.81 -3.45 -8.00
CA LEU A 68 -5.15 -2.69 -6.94
C LEU A 68 -6.04 -1.52 -6.48
N PHE A 69 -6.57 -0.73 -7.42
CA PHE A 69 -7.42 0.43 -7.11
C PHE A 69 -8.77 0.09 -6.52
N SER A 70 -9.34 -1.07 -6.85
CA SER A 70 -10.61 -1.52 -6.24
C SER A 70 -10.49 -1.77 -4.73
N LEU A 71 -9.28 -1.85 -4.18
CA LEU A 71 -9.02 -2.08 -2.75
C LEU A 71 -8.96 -0.78 -1.92
N ALA A 72 -9.31 0.37 -2.52
CA ALA A 72 -9.46 1.63 -1.80
C ALA A 72 -10.54 1.51 -0.71
N GLY A 73 -10.23 1.98 0.50
CA GLY A 73 -11.14 1.94 1.66
C GLY A 73 -11.21 0.59 2.37
N THR A 74 -10.63 -0.47 1.81
CA THR A 74 -10.49 -1.78 2.45
C THR A 74 -9.04 -2.02 2.84
N LYS A 75 -8.22 -2.49 1.90
CA LYS A 75 -6.78 -2.68 2.13
C LYS A 75 -6.05 -1.35 2.24
N TYR A 76 -6.40 -0.37 1.39
CA TYR A 76 -5.62 0.85 1.24
C TYR A 76 -6.39 2.10 1.64
N ASP A 77 -5.66 3.08 2.16
CA ASP A 77 -6.17 4.43 2.33
C ASP A 77 -6.60 5.02 0.98
N PRO A 78 -7.87 5.44 0.82
CA PRO A 78 -8.36 6.08 -0.39
C PRO A 78 -7.51 7.28 -0.84
N LYS A 79 -7.01 8.11 0.09
CA LYS A 79 -6.21 9.29 -0.25
C LYS A 79 -4.88 8.89 -0.87
N VAL A 80 -4.21 7.90 -0.28
CA VAL A 80 -2.89 7.44 -0.72
C VAL A 80 -2.98 6.74 -2.08
N ILE A 81 -3.92 5.81 -2.23
CA ILE A 81 -4.00 5.03 -3.47
C ILE A 81 -4.50 5.88 -4.65
N ASN A 82 -5.37 6.85 -4.41
CA ASN A 82 -5.78 7.80 -5.45
C ASN A 82 -4.63 8.72 -5.88
N ALA A 83 -3.77 9.15 -4.94
CA ALA A 83 -2.56 9.90 -5.30
C ALA A 83 -1.63 9.10 -6.22
N LEU A 84 -1.47 7.79 -5.99
CA LEU A 84 -0.74 6.92 -6.93
C LEU A 84 -1.44 6.89 -8.30
N LYS A 85 -2.77 6.71 -8.32
CA LYS A 85 -3.57 6.64 -9.56
C LYS A 85 -3.39 7.88 -10.45
N GLU A 86 -3.38 9.06 -9.85
CA GLU A 86 -3.18 10.33 -10.57
C GLU A 86 -1.81 10.43 -11.23
N ILE A 87 -0.76 9.87 -10.60
CA ILE A 87 0.61 9.95 -11.10
C ILE A 87 0.84 8.95 -12.25
N ILE A 88 0.28 7.74 -12.16
CA ILE A 88 0.57 6.68 -13.12
C ILE A 88 -0.24 6.76 -14.43
N LYS A 89 -1.15 7.73 -14.57
CA LYS A 89 -1.88 8.06 -15.80
C LYS A 89 -2.39 6.84 -16.57
N ILE A 90 -3.15 5.99 -15.90
CA ILE A 90 -3.88 4.88 -16.55
C ILE A 90 -5.12 5.42 -17.25
#